data_AF-A0A3N5GUC1-F1
#
_entry.id   AF-A0A3N5GUC1-F1
#
_cell.length_a   1.000
_cell.length_b   1.000
_cell.length_c   1.000
_cell.angle_alpha   90.00
_cell.angle_beta   90.00
_cell.angle_gamma   90.00
#
_symmetry.space_group_name_H-M   'P 1'
#
loop_
_entity.id
_entity.type
_entity.pdbx_description
1 polymer ?
#
loop_
_entity_poly.entity_id
_entity_poly.type
_entity_poly.pdbx_seq_one_letter_code
_entity_poly.pdbx_strand_id
1 'polypeptide(L)' 'NAATGGTCFGDSGGPNFLGTTKTVAGVTSFALNGTCGGTGGVFRLDRPDVRAFINSFL' A
#
# COMPACT_ATOMS: atom_id res chain seq x y z
N ASN A 1 -1.93 -3.73 18.08
CA ASN A 1 -2.83 -3.72 16.92
C ASN A 1 -2.83 -5.13 16.33
N ALA A 2 -3.52 -6.08 16.95
CA ALA A 2 -3.65 -7.46 16.42
C ALA A 2 -5.10 -7.81 16.08
N ALA A 3 -6.04 -6.91 16.43
CA ALA A 3 -7.48 -7.13 16.37
C ALA A 3 -8.23 -6.13 15.46
N THR A 4 -7.53 -5.25 14.75
CA THR A 4 -8.15 -4.23 13.86
C THR A 4 -7.98 -4.55 12.38
N GLY A 5 -7.67 -5.81 12.03
CA GLY A 5 -7.33 -6.22 10.66
C GLY A 5 -5.95 -5.72 10.22
N GLY A 6 -5.51 -6.20 9.06
CA GLY A 6 -4.21 -5.88 8.48
C GLY A 6 -4.10 -6.36 7.04
N THR A 7 -2.98 -6.04 6.39
CA THR A 7 -2.64 -6.54 5.06
C THR A 7 -2.56 -8.06 5.05
N CYS A 8 -3.17 -8.70 4.05
CA CYS A 8 -3.18 -10.15 3.87
C CYS A 8 -2.49 -10.58 2.57
N PHE A 9 -2.18 -11.87 2.47
CA PHE A 9 -1.68 -12.45 1.22
C PHE A 9 -2.75 -12.37 0.14
N GLY A 10 -2.39 -11.79 -1.00
CA GLY A 10 -3.32 -11.47 -2.10
C GLY A 10 -3.61 -9.97 -2.24
N ASP A 11 -3.44 -9.18 -1.18
CA ASP A 11 -3.66 -7.72 -1.24
C ASP A 11 -2.51 -6.97 -1.95
N SER A 12 -1.41 -7.66 -2.28
CA SER A 12 -0.21 -7.09 -2.89
C SER A 12 -0.54 -6.42 -4.22
N GLY A 13 -0.02 -5.21 -4.45
CA GLY A 13 -0.36 -4.40 -5.62
C GLY A 13 -1.64 -3.57 -5.47
N GLY A 14 -2.45 -3.81 -4.42
CA GLY A 14 -3.67 -3.06 -4.15
C GLY A 14 -3.43 -1.62 -3.70
N PRO A 15 -4.39 -0.70 -3.94
CA PRO A 15 -4.26 0.71 -3.61
C PRO A 15 -4.46 0.98 -2.11
N ASN A 16 -3.67 1.93 -1.58
CA ASN A 16 -3.91 2.56 -0.28
C ASN A 16 -4.27 4.02 -0.49
N PHE A 17 -5.48 4.41 -0.09
CA PHE A 17 -6.01 5.75 -0.30
C PHE A 17 -5.59 6.73 0.80
N LEU A 18 -5.39 7.99 0.43
CA LEU A 18 -5.13 9.08 1.38
C LEU A 18 -6.45 9.51 2.05
N GLY A 19 -6.68 9.04 3.27
CA GLY A 19 -7.88 9.37 4.04
C GLY A 19 -9.16 8.95 3.30
N THR A 20 -10.09 9.88 3.10
CA THR A 20 -11.34 9.66 2.36
C THR A 20 -11.25 10.05 0.88
N THR A 21 -10.07 10.41 0.39
CA THR A 21 -9.88 10.82 -1.01
C THR A 21 -9.77 9.62 -1.94
N LYS A 22 -9.84 9.88 -3.26
CA LYS A 22 -9.56 8.90 -4.31
C LYS A 22 -8.06 8.83 -4.67
N THR A 23 -7.20 9.56 -3.97
CA THR A 23 -5.77 9.59 -4.26
C THR A 23 -5.09 8.34 -3.69
N VAL A 24 -4.46 7.55 -4.56
CA VAL A 24 -3.63 6.41 -4.13
C VAL A 24 -2.28 6.93 -3.65
N ALA A 25 -2.05 6.88 -2.34
CA ALA A 25 -0.80 7.34 -1.71
C ALA A 25 0.25 6.23 -1.58
N GLY A 26 -0.17 4.97 -1.65
CA GLY A 26 0.72 3.83 -1.58
C GLY A 26 0.13 2.58 -2.22
N VAL A 27 0.99 1.59 -2.42
CA VAL A 27 0.64 0.28 -2.94
C VAL A 27 1.05 -0.77 -1.91
N THR A 28 0.14 -1.68 -1.59
CA THR A 28 0.40 -2.78 -0.65
C THR A 28 1.57 -3.63 -1.13
N SER A 29 2.57 -3.84 -0.28
CA SER A 29 3.84 -4.46 -0.69
C SER A 29 4.23 -5.68 0.13
N PHE A 30 4.05 -5.66 1.46
CA PHE A 30 4.40 -6.81 2.30
C PHE A 30 3.45 -7.00 3.48
N ALA A 31 3.28 -8.26 3.88
CA ALA A 31 2.62 -8.68 5.10
C ALA A 31 3.64 -9.38 6.01
N LEU A 32 3.38 -9.41 7.31
CA LEU A 32 4.32 -9.97 8.30
C LEU A 32 3.95 -11.38 8.77
N ASN A 33 2.71 -11.82 8.60
CA ASN A 33 2.23 -13.12 9.08
C ASN A 33 1.00 -13.62 8.30
N GLY A 34 0.73 -14.91 8.40
CA GLY A 34 -0.43 -15.55 7.77
C GLY A 34 -1.75 -15.43 8.52
N THR A 35 -1.76 -14.78 9.69
CA THR A 35 -3.00 -14.44 10.39
C THR A 35 -3.56 -13.09 9.94
N CYS A 36 -2.86 -12.39 9.04
CA CYS A 36 -3.27 -11.10 8.47
C CYS A 36 -3.63 -10.05 9.54
N GLY A 37 -2.98 -10.18 10.70
CA GLY A 37 -3.13 -9.28 11.84
C GLY A 37 -1.84 -8.51 12.07
N GLY A 38 -1.95 -7.27 12.53
CA GLY A 38 -0.78 -6.42 12.73
C GLY A 38 -0.45 -5.53 11.55
N THR A 39 0.72 -4.92 11.63
CA THR A 39 1.20 -3.93 10.68
C THR A 39 1.71 -4.62 9.41
N GLY A 40 1.14 -4.26 8.26
CA GLY A 40 1.72 -4.51 6.94
C GLY A 40 2.49 -3.29 6.43
N GLY A 41 3.08 -3.43 5.25
CA GLY A 41 3.84 -2.37 4.61
C GLY A 41 3.30 -1.96 3.25
N VAL A 42 3.37 -0.66 2.99
CA VAL A 42 3.02 -0.04 1.70
C VAL A 42 4.25 0.63 1.09
N PHE A 43 4.38 0.53 -0.22
CA PHE A 43 5.33 1.35 -0.97
C PHE A 43 4.68 2.69 -1.32
N ARG A 44 5.37 3.78 -1.01
CA ARG A 44 4.85 5.15 -1.15
C ARG A 44 4.95 5.67 -2.57
N LEU A 45 3.86 6.25 -3.10
CA LEU A 45 3.78 6.74 -4.48
C LEU A 45 4.02 8.26 -4.64
N ASP A 46 4.24 8.97 -3.53
CA ASP A 46 4.45 10.42 -3.50
C ASP A 46 5.92 10.83 -3.67
N ARG A 47 6.84 9.87 -3.81
CA ARG A 47 8.25 10.18 -4.01
C ARG A 47 8.52 10.70 -5.43
N PRO A 48 9.41 11.70 -5.62
CA PRO A 48 9.66 12.32 -6.93
C PRO A 48 10.12 11.34 -8.01
N ASP A 49 11.02 10.43 -7.68
CA ASP A 49 11.54 9.38 -8.57
C ASP A 49 10.44 8.39 -8.98
N VAL A 50 9.60 7.98 -8.04
CA VAL A 50 8.44 7.11 -8.30
C VAL A 50 7.44 7.81 -9.22
N ARG A 51 7.16 9.09 -8.97
CA ARG A 51 6.27 9.88 -9.84
C ARG A 51 6.85 10.04 -11.24
N ALA A 52 8.14 10.31 -11.35
CA ALA A 52 8.83 10.41 -12.64
C ALA A 52 8.74 9.10 -13.42
N PHE A 53 8.96 7.96 -12.77
CA PHE A 53 8.77 6.64 -13.36
C PHE A 53 7.33 6.41 -13.83
N ILE A 54 6.33 6.64 -12.99
CA ILE A 54 4.92 6.43 -13.38
C ILE A 54 4.55 7.31 -14.58
N ASN A 55 4.95 8.57 -14.55
CA ASN A 55 4.66 9.53 -15.62
C ASN A 55 5.39 9.22 -16.93
N SER A 56 6.40 8.33 -16.96
CA SER A 56 7.00 7.90 -18.22
C SER A 56 6.15 6.86 -18.99
N PHE A 57 5.09 6.33 -18.38
CA PHE A 57 4.16 5.37 -18.99
C PHE A 57 2.76 5.94 -19.24
N LEU A 58 2.52 7.21 -18.89
CA LEU A 58 1.27 7.93 -19.11
C LEU A 58 1.44 8.91 -20.27
#